data_AF-A0A0T6ATN6-F1
#
_entry.id   AF-A0A0T6ATN6-F1
#
_cell.length_a   1.000
_cell.length_b   1.000
_cell.length_c   1.000
_cell.angle_alpha   90.00
_cell.angle_beta   90.00
_cell.angle_gamma   90.00
#
_symmetry.space_group_name_H-M   'P 1'
#
loop_
_entity.id
_entity.type
_entity.pdbx_description
1 polymer ?
#
loop_
_entity_poly.entity_id
_entity_poly.type
_entity_poly.pdbx_seq_one_letter_code
_entity_poly.pdbx_strand_id
1 'polypeptide(L)'
;WKWPKRGLIGLCTLAIVSTGMRYHSTYIRNLANYVYYGASSEQLFLTADYMYIIPAYRLTVYVMGIILGYLLREHKDIRLKQIYIHIGNVIALLSFIGAFLAPSFMGSYDYEYDPVEAAWYAAYAPILWCLCFAWIIYITHIGHKGYMAPILRNPIPKMWSKISYTVYLTQFPVYFYNVGTTKHSDEFDVIRKHLNFLELFWIIACSVLLTLLIELPSQNIRDWIFKKPKPPHNQIQKEK
;
A
#
# COMPACT_ATOMS: atom_id res chain seq x y z
N TRP A 1 -4.73 -26.80 6.95
CA TRP A 1 -5.79 -25.77 7.02
C TRP A 1 -7.11 -26.47 6.71
N LYS A 2 -8.06 -26.55 7.66
CA LYS A 2 -9.19 -27.51 7.56
C LYS A 2 -10.31 -27.10 6.58
N TRP A 3 -10.46 -25.81 6.22
CA TRP A 3 -11.58 -25.33 5.37
C TRP A 3 -11.21 -24.11 4.47
N PRO A 4 -10.34 -24.27 3.46
CA PRO A 4 -9.83 -23.14 2.67
C PRO A 4 -10.92 -22.37 1.90
N LYS A 5 -11.89 -23.08 1.30
CA LYS A 5 -12.97 -22.45 0.51
C LYS A 5 -13.93 -21.62 1.36
N ARG A 6 -14.32 -22.13 2.55
CA ARG A 6 -15.20 -21.39 3.48
C ARG A 6 -14.50 -20.17 4.08
N GLY A 7 -13.21 -20.30 4.39
CA GLY A 7 -12.37 -19.18 4.84
C GLY A 7 -12.27 -18.09 3.77
N LEU A 8 -12.04 -18.46 2.50
CA LEU A 8 -11.99 -17.52 1.39
C LEU A 8 -13.30 -16.73 1.23
N ILE A 9 -14.45 -17.41 1.30
CA ILE A 9 -15.77 -16.76 1.24
C ILE A 9 -15.95 -15.77 2.40
N GLY A 10 -15.57 -16.16 3.63
CA GLY A 10 -15.60 -15.27 4.79
C GLY A 10 -14.70 -14.04 4.62
N LEU A 11 -13.51 -14.20 4.07
CA LEU A 11 -12.61 -13.08 3.80
C LEU A 11 -13.14 -12.15 2.71
N CYS A 12 -13.67 -12.70 1.61
CA CYS A 12 -14.25 -11.90 0.52
C CYS A 12 -15.48 -11.11 0.99
N THR A 13 -16.35 -11.71 1.80
CA THR A 13 -17.51 -11.01 2.36
C THR A 13 -17.08 -9.86 3.27
N LEU A 14 -16.10 -10.07 4.15
CA LEU A 14 -15.53 -9.00 4.97
C LEU A 14 -14.88 -7.89 4.14
N ALA A 15 -14.20 -8.23 3.05
CA ALA A 15 -13.61 -7.25 2.14
C ALA A 15 -14.68 -6.39 1.44
N ILE A 16 -15.79 -7.00 0.98
CA ILE A 16 -16.92 -6.28 0.38
C ILE A 16 -17.56 -5.33 1.39
N VAL A 17 -17.80 -5.80 2.63
CA VAL A 17 -18.36 -4.99 3.70
C VAL A 17 -17.44 -3.81 4.03
N SER A 18 -16.13 -4.05 4.16
CA SER A 18 -15.12 -3.00 4.39
C SER A 18 -15.13 -1.93 3.29
N THR A 19 -15.16 -2.34 2.02
CA THR A 19 -15.22 -1.40 0.89
C THR A 19 -16.53 -0.60 0.88
N GLY A 20 -17.67 -1.25 1.15
CA GLY A 20 -18.95 -0.58 1.26
C GLY A 20 -19.00 0.42 2.41
N MET A 21 -18.46 0.07 3.58
CA MET A 21 -18.34 0.97 4.72
C MET A 21 -17.47 2.18 4.39
N ARG A 22 -16.37 1.97 3.65
CA ARG A 22 -15.50 3.07 3.22
C ARG A 22 -16.22 4.02 2.27
N TYR A 23 -16.91 3.49 1.26
CA TYR A 23 -17.73 4.28 0.34
C TYR A 23 -18.78 5.10 1.09
N HIS A 24 -19.53 4.43 1.97
CA HIS A 24 -20.62 5.04 2.74
C HIS A 24 -20.11 6.15 3.69
N SER A 25 -18.99 5.91 4.38
CA SER A 25 -18.38 6.90 5.28
C SER A 25 -17.92 8.13 4.50
N THR A 26 -17.28 7.94 3.33
CA THR A 26 -16.86 9.05 2.48
C THR A 26 -18.04 9.87 1.97
N TYR A 27 -19.11 9.21 1.54
CA TYR A 27 -20.31 9.88 1.02
C TYR A 27 -21.05 10.70 2.09
N ILE A 28 -21.30 10.13 3.27
CA ILE A 28 -22.06 10.83 4.33
C ILE A 28 -21.29 12.00 4.94
N ARG A 29 -19.97 11.84 5.10
CA ARG A 29 -19.14 12.81 5.83
C ARG A 29 -18.42 13.79 4.90
N ASN A 30 -18.72 13.75 3.59
CA ASN A 30 -18.05 14.54 2.56
C ASN A 30 -16.51 14.47 2.71
N LEU A 31 -15.94 13.25 2.79
CA LEU A 31 -14.49 13.11 2.98
C LEU A 31 -13.75 13.32 1.65
N ALA A 32 -12.57 13.93 1.72
CA ALA A 32 -11.75 14.26 0.56
C ALA A 32 -10.42 13.48 0.60
N ASN A 33 -10.36 12.41 -0.20
CA ASN A 33 -9.14 11.59 -0.36
C ASN A 33 -8.14 12.18 -1.34
N TYR A 34 -8.65 13.03 -2.22
CA TYR A 34 -7.87 13.79 -3.16
C TYR A 34 -8.01 15.26 -2.77
N VAL A 35 -6.90 15.97 -2.72
CA VAL A 35 -6.91 17.40 -2.38
C VAL A 35 -7.31 18.17 -3.64
N TYR A 36 -8.49 18.79 -3.58
CA TYR A 36 -9.02 19.63 -4.65
C TYR A 36 -8.96 21.11 -4.25
N TYR A 37 -9.11 22.00 -5.24
CA TYR A 37 -9.10 23.44 -4.99
C TYR A 37 -10.34 23.83 -4.16
N GLY A 38 -10.14 24.48 -3.01
CA GLY A 38 -11.23 24.81 -2.09
C GLY A 38 -11.50 23.77 -0.99
N ALA A 39 -10.74 22.68 -0.92
CA ALA A 39 -10.82 21.73 0.19
C ALA A 39 -10.48 22.42 1.53
N SER A 40 -11.39 22.33 2.51
CA SER A 40 -11.16 22.93 3.83
C SER A 40 -10.16 22.09 4.64
N SER A 41 -9.36 22.75 5.48
CA SER A 41 -8.45 22.03 6.39
C SER A 41 -9.23 21.08 7.32
N GLU A 42 -10.43 21.47 7.74
CA GLU A 42 -11.34 20.63 8.52
C GLU A 42 -11.69 19.33 7.79
N GLN A 43 -12.05 19.39 6.50
CA GLN A 43 -12.37 18.22 5.70
C GLN A 43 -11.17 17.26 5.58
N LEU A 44 -9.95 17.78 5.50
CA LEU A 44 -8.72 16.99 5.48
C LEU A 44 -8.47 16.28 6.82
N PHE A 45 -8.64 16.99 7.95
CA PHE A 45 -8.53 16.38 9.29
C PHE A 45 -9.61 15.34 9.55
N LEU A 46 -10.86 15.63 9.17
CA LEU A 46 -11.96 14.66 9.25
C LEU A 46 -11.67 13.41 8.41
N THR A 47 -11.06 13.57 7.23
CA THR A 47 -10.66 12.42 6.40
C THR A 47 -9.56 11.59 7.07
N ALA A 48 -8.59 12.24 7.73
CA ALA A 48 -7.57 11.53 8.50
C ALA A 48 -8.20 10.73 9.66
N ASP A 49 -9.08 11.35 10.44
CA ASP A 49 -9.68 10.72 11.62
C ASP A 49 -10.66 9.59 11.25
N TYR A 50 -11.57 9.87 10.32
CA TYR A 50 -12.68 8.96 9.99
C TYR A 50 -12.38 7.98 8.87
N MET A 51 -11.21 8.05 8.23
CA MET A 51 -10.85 7.09 7.19
C MET A 51 -9.43 6.56 7.33
N TYR A 52 -8.46 7.41 7.66
CA TYR A 52 -7.07 6.98 7.72
C TYR A 52 -6.74 6.18 8.99
N ILE A 53 -7.18 6.65 10.17
CA ILE A 53 -6.85 6.02 11.45
C ILE A 53 -7.57 4.68 11.64
N ILE A 54 -8.79 4.54 11.10
CA ILE A 54 -9.63 3.37 11.32
C ILE A 54 -9.16 2.20 10.45
N PRO A 55 -8.63 1.10 11.04
CA PRO A 55 -8.08 -0.03 10.27
C PRO A 55 -9.17 -0.82 9.53
N ALA A 56 -10.44 -0.72 9.95
CA ALA A 56 -11.55 -1.42 9.31
C ALA A 56 -11.66 -1.09 7.82
N TYR A 57 -11.43 0.17 7.41
CA TYR A 57 -11.49 0.58 6.00
C TYR A 57 -10.29 0.12 5.15
N ARG A 58 -9.25 -0.43 5.79
CA ARG A 58 -8.06 -0.99 5.13
C ARG A 58 -8.14 -2.51 4.99
N LEU A 59 -9.14 -3.15 5.60
CA LEU A 59 -9.29 -4.59 5.65
C LEU A 59 -9.33 -5.22 4.25
N THR A 60 -9.99 -4.58 3.28
CA THR A 60 -10.04 -5.04 1.89
C THR A 60 -8.65 -5.34 1.32
N VAL A 61 -7.70 -4.42 1.49
CA VAL A 61 -6.33 -4.56 0.97
C VAL A 61 -5.56 -5.66 1.73
N TYR A 62 -5.79 -5.79 3.04
CA TYR A 62 -5.22 -6.87 3.83
C TYR A 62 -5.71 -8.25 3.40
N VAL A 63 -7.02 -8.37 3.14
CA VAL A 63 -7.61 -9.60 2.61
C VAL A 63 -7.01 -9.96 1.25
N MET A 64 -6.89 -9.00 0.34
CA MET A 64 -6.25 -9.23 -0.97
C MET A 64 -4.81 -9.74 -0.83
N GLY A 65 -4.04 -9.18 0.12
CA GLY A 65 -2.70 -9.65 0.43
C GLY A 65 -2.67 -11.08 0.97
N ILE A 66 -3.63 -11.46 1.83
CA ILE A 66 -3.77 -12.84 2.34
C ILE A 66 -4.09 -13.81 1.20
N ILE A 67 -5.01 -13.44 0.31
CA ILE A 67 -5.37 -14.26 -0.86
C ILE A 67 -4.16 -14.45 -1.76
N LEU A 68 -3.42 -13.37 -2.06
CA LEU A 68 -2.18 -13.45 -2.82
C LEU A 68 -1.17 -14.38 -2.15
N GLY A 69 -0.95 -14.25 -0.84
CA GLY A 69 -0.04 -15.12 -0.10
C GLY A 69 -0.46 -16.60 -0.13
N TYR A 70 -1.77 -16.87 -0.11
CA TYR A 70 -2.30 -18.22 -0.30
C TYR A 70 -2.00 -18.75 -1.71
N LEU A 71 -2.24 -17.94 -2.75
CA LEU A 71 -1.94 -18.30 -4.14
C LEU A 71 -0.44 -18.60 -4.34
N LEU A 72 0.45 -17.76 -3.79
CA LEU A 72 1.90 -17.98 -3.88
C LEU A 72 2.33 -19.28 -3.19
N ARG A 73 1.66 -19.67 -2.11
CA ARG A 73 1.98 -20.90 -1.38
C ARG A 73 1.52 -22.16 -2.11
N GLU A 74 0.31 -22.14 -2.65
CA GLU A 74 -0.34 -23.29 -3.29
C GLU A 74 0.17 -23.51 -4.73
N HIS A 75 0.51 -22.43 -5.44
CA HIS A 75 0.78 -22.47 -6.87
C HIS A 75 2.22 -22.04 -7.20
N LYS A 76 3.19 -22.79 -6.67
CA LYS A 76 4.63 -22.49 -6.87
C LYS A 76 5.15 -22.85 -8.27
N ASP A 77 4.64 -23.92 -8.86
CA ASP A 77 5.19 -24.50 -10.11
C ASP A 77 4.28 -24.33 -11.33
N ILE A 78 3.29 -23.43 -11.27
CA ILE A 78 2.37 -23.20 -12.39
C ILE A 78 3.07 -22.40 -13.48
N ARG A 79 3.14 -22.96 -14.69
CA ARG A 79 3.56 -22.24 -15.90
C ARG A 79 2.35 -21.66 -16.61
N LEU A 80 2.22 -20.34 -16.58
CA LEU A 80 1.18 -19.62 -17.31
C LEU A 80 1.50 -19.58 -18.81
N LYS A 81 0.48 -19.71 -19.66
CA LYS A 81 0.60 -19.41 -21.09
C LYS A 81 0.86 -17.92 -21.28
N GLN A 82 1.62 -17.57 -22.32
CA GLN A 82 2.01 -16.20 -22.63
C GLN A 82 0.81 -15.24 -22.78
N ILE A 83 -0.33 -15.74 -23.29
CA ILE A 83 -1.57 -14.95 -23.40
C ILE A 83 -2.09 -14.46 -22.04
N TYR A 84 -2.12 -15.31 -21.02
CA TYR A 84 -2.58 -14.93 -19.68
C TYR A 84 -1.63 -13.94 -19.01
N ILE A 85 -0.35 -14.03 -19.34
CA ILE A 85 0.67 -13.07 -18.89
C ILE A 85 0.41 -11.69 -19.48
N HIS A 86 0.17 -11.60 -20.79
CA HIS A 86 -0.14 -10.33 -21.44
C HIS A 86 -1.44 -9.72 -20.92
N ILE A 87 -2.50 -10.52 -20.78
CA ILE A 87 -3.78 -10.07 -20.22
C ILE A 87 -3.57 -9.50 -18.81
N GLY A 88 -2.89 -10.23 -17.93
CA GLY A 88 -2.66 -9.74 -16.57
C GLY A 88 -1.75 -8.50 -16.52
N ASN A 89 -0.76 -8.39 -17.41
CA ASN A 89 0.07 -7.18 -17.53
C ASN A 89 -0.77 -5.96 -17.95
N VAL A 90 -1.68 -6.13 -18.91
CA VAL A 90 -2.60 -5.08 -19.34
C VAL A 90 -3.54 -4.69 -18.19
N ILE A 91 -4.13 -5.66 -17.49
CA ILE A 91 -5.00 -5.40 -16.34
C ILE A 91 -4.24 -4.66 -15.23
N ALA A 92 -3.00 -5.06 -14.91
CA ALA A 92 -2.18 -4.40 -13.91
C ALA A 92 -1.86 -2.96 -14.30
N LEU A 93 -1.52 -2.73 -15.57
CA LEU A 93 -1.24 -1.40 -16.11
C LEU A 93 -2.50 -0.51 -16.06
N LEU A 94 -3.65 -1.02 -16.52
CA LEU A 94 -4.93 -0.30 -16.44
C LEU A 94 -5.34 -0.01 -15.00
N SER A 95 -5.08 -0.93 -14.08
CA SER A 95 -5.36 -0.71 -12.65
C SER A 95 -4.48 0.41 -12.10
N PHE A 96 -3.19 0.43 -12.44
CA PHE A 96 -2.28 1.51 -12.04
C PHE A 96 -2.71 2.86 -12.61
N ILE A 97 -2.97 2.90 -13.92
CA ILE A 97 -3.44 4.11 -14.62
C ILE A 97 -4.76 4.59 -14.02
N GLY A 98 -5.72 3.70 -13.80
CA GLY A 98 -7.01 4.04 -13.19
C GLY A 98 -6.84 4.58 -11.78
N ALA A 99 -6.02 3.97 -10.94
CA ALA A 99 -5.80 4.46 -9.58
C ALA A 99 -5.08 5.82 -9.52
N PHE A 100 -4.17 6.08 -10.48
CA PHE A 100 -3.33 7.27 -10.48
C PHE A 100 -3.94 8.45 -11.26
N LEU A 101 -4.47 8.20 -12.46
CA LEU A 101 -5.02 9.23 -13.34
C LEU A 101 -6.52 9.46 -13.15
N ALA A 102 -7.31 8.48 -12.68
CA ALA A 102 -8.74 8.72 -12.49
C ALA A 102 -9.05 9.94 -11.60
N PRO A 103 -8.35 10.21 -10.48
CA PRO A 103 -8.66 11.38 -9.67
C PRO A 103 -8.04 12.68 -10.21
N SER A 104 -7.28 12.66 -11.31
CA SER A 104 -6.50 13.84 -11.72
C SER A 104 -7.37 15.05 -12.07
N PHE A 105 -8.60 14.82 -12.54
CA PHE A 105 -9.55 15.88 -12.85
C PHE A 105 -10.07 16.59 -11.59
N MET A 106 -10.12 15.89 -10.44
CA MET A 106 -10.50 16.46 -9.14
C MET A 106 -9.51 17.53 -8.68
N GLY A 107 -8.30 17.57 -9.25
CA GLY A 107 -7.29 18.59 -8.95
C GLY A 107 -7.39 19.87 -9.78
N SER A 108 -8.33 19.95 -10.71
CA SER A 108 -8.50 21.15 -11.54
C SER A 108 -9.08 22.32 -10.76
N TYR A 109 -8.76 23.56 -11.15
CA TYR A 109 -9.26 24.77 -10.48
C TYR A 109 -10.78 24.91 -10.57
N ASP A 110 -11.36 24.43 -11.67
CA ASP A 110 -12.79 24.51 -11.94
C ASP A 110 -13.57 23.31 -11.36
N TYR A 111 -12.91 22.43 -10.59
CA TYR A 111 -13.56 21.26 -10.01
C TYR A 111 -14.41 21.64 -8.79
N GLU A 112 -15.69 21.32 -8.86
CA GLU A 112 -16.59 21.34 -7.72
C GLU A 112 -16.66 19.93 -7.10
N TYR A 113 -16.58 19.86 -5.77
CA TYR A 113 -16.58 18.58 -5.06
C TYR A 113 -17.88 17.80 -5.27
N ASP A 114 -17.76 16.60 -5.85
CA ASP A 114 -18.83 15.62 -5.90
C ASP A 114 -18.59 14.49 -4.87
N PRO A 115 -19.46 14.33 -3.85
CA PRO A 115 -19.37 13.25 -2.87
C PRO A 115 -19.37 11.84 -3.49
N VAL A 116 -20.06 11.66 -4.63
CA VAL A 116 -20.16 10.37 -5.33
C VAL A 116 -18.80 10.00 -5.92
N GLU A 117 -18.18 10.92 -6.65
CA GLU A 117 -16.87 10.70 -7.26
C GLU A 117 -15.79 10.47 -6.19
N ALA A 118 -15.80 11.26 -5.12
CA ALA A 118 -14.89 11.10 -3.99
C ALA A 118 -15.05 9.72 -3.31
N ALA A 119 -16.29 9.25 -3.12
CA ALA A 119 -16.57 7.95 -2.52
C ALA A 119 -16.15 6.77 -3.43
N TRP A 120 -16.38 6.88 -4.74
CA TRP A 120 -15.88 5.89 -5.71
C TRP A 120 -14.36 5.80 -5.68
N TYR A 121 -13.68 6.95 -5.73
CA TYR A 121 -12.23 6.99 -5.67
C TYR A 121 -11.71 6.39 -4.35
N ALA A 122 -12.31 6.77 -3.21
CA ALA A 122 -11.96 6.25 -1.89
C ALA A 122 -12.01 4.72 -1.83
N ALA A 123 -13.07 4.13 -2.37
CA ALA A 123 -13.35 2.71 -2.28
C ALA A 123 -12.48 1.87 -3.22
N TYR A 124 -12.28 2.33 -4.46
CA TYR A 124 -11.69 1.51 -5.53
C TYR A 124 -10.20 1.77 -5.77
N ALA A 125 -9.70 2.97 -5.54
CA ALA A 125 -8.27 3.26 -5.74
C ALA A 125 -7.33 2.31 -4.98
N PRO A 126 -7.57 1.96 -3.70
CA PRO A 126 -6.74 1.00 -2.98
C PRO A 126 -6.78 -0.41 -3.57
N ILE A 127 -7.94 -0.82 -4.12
CA ILE A 127 -8.13 -2.14 -4.75
C ILE A 127 -7.31 -2.19 -6.04
N LEU A 128 -7.42 -1.16 -6.88
CA LEU A 128 -6.67 -1.06 -8.14
C LEU A 128 -5.15 -1.02 -7.88
N TRP A 129 -4.70 -0.27 -6.86
CA TRP A 129 -3.30 -0.26 -6.44
C TRP A 129 -2.84 -1.66 -6.03
N CYS A 130 -3.63 -2.34 -5.20
CA CYS A 130 -3.32 -3.67 -4.72
C CYS A 130 -3.28 -4.71 -5.86
N LEU A 131 -4.20 -4.64 -6.83
CA LEU A 131 -4.22 -5.53 -8.00
C LEU A 131 -2.95 -5.40 -8.85
N CYS A 132 -2.50 -4.17 -9.09
CA CYS A 132 -1.27 -3.91 -9.84
C CYS A 132 -0.06 -4.59 -9.18
N PHE A 133 0.18 -4.31 -7.89
CA PHE A 133 1.30 -4.89 -7.16
C PHE A 133 1.17 -6.40 -6.96
N ALA A 134 -0.05 -6.90 -6.71
CA ALA A 134 -0.31 -8.33 -6.57
C ALA A 134 0.06 -9.10 -7.83
N TRP A 135 -0.29 -8.57 -9.00
CA TRP A 135 0.09 -9.16 -10.28
C TRP A 135 1.61 -9.17 -10.49
N ILE A 136 2.28 -8.04 -10.22
CA ILE A 136 3.76 -7.92 -10.34
C ILE A 136 4.46 -8.92 -9.42
N ILE A 137 3.99 -9.08 -8.18
CA ILE A 137 4.54 -10.04 -7.22
C ILE A 137 4.32 -11.47 -7.71
N TYR A 138 3.11 -11.79 -8.17
CA TYR A 138 2.75 -13.13 -8.63
C TYR A 138 3.57 -13.58 -9.85
N ILE A 139 3.69 -12.72 -10.87
CA ILE A 139 4.44 -13.05 -12.09
C ILE A 139 5.94 -13.21 -11.82
N THR A 140 6.48 -12.41 -10.90
CA THR A 140 7.88 -12.51 -10.47
C THR A 140 8.12 -13.80 -9.68
N HIS A 141 7.15 -14.23 -8.85
CA HIS A 141 7.22 -15.45 -8.06
C HIS A 141 7.22 -16.72 -8.93
N ILE A 142 6.43 -16.76 -10.00
CA ILE A 142 6.40 -17.88 -10.97
C ILE A 142 7.70 -17.98 -11.80
N GLY A 143 8.59 -16.98 -11.69
CA GLY A 143 9.89 -17.00 -12.37
C GLY A 143 9.85 -16.50 -13.82
N HIS A 144 8.78 -15.81 -14.22
CA HIS A 144 8.73 -15.15 -15.52
C HIS A 144 9.75 -14.01 -15.58
N LYS A 145 10.58 -13.99 -16.63
CA LYS A 145 11.67 -13.01 -16.81
C LYS A 145 11.19 -11.72 -17.48
N GLY A 146 10.07 -11.17 -17.02
CA GLY A 146 9.57 -9.88 -17.51
C GLY A 146 10.46 -8.70 -17.06
N TYR A 147 10.17 -7.50 -17.58
CA TYR A 147 10.96 -6.28 -17.30
C TYR A 147 11.07 -5.93 -15.80
N MET A 148 10.07 -6.26 -14.99
CA MET A 148 10.06 -5.97 -13.54
C MET A 148 10.86 -6.98 -12.71
N ALA A 149 11.08 -8.20 -13.23
CA ALA A 149 11.80 -9.24 -12.51
C ALA A 149 13.25 -8.88 -12.13
N PRO A 150 14.09 -8.29 -13.01
CA PRO A 150 15.45 -7.89 -12.61
C PRO A 150 15.45 -6.79 -11.55
N ILE A 151 14.52 -5.82 -11.63
CA ILE A 151 14.42 -4.71 -10.67
C ILE A 151 14.13 -5.26 -9.27
N LEU A 152 13.16 -6.17 -9.14
CA LEU A 152 12.75 -6.74 -7.84
C LEU A 152 13.76 -7.73 -7.26
N ARG A 153 14.63 -8.31 -8.09
CA ARG A 153 15.72 -9.21 -7.64
C ARG A 153 16.91 -8.45 -7.08
N ASN A 154 17.03 -7.15 -7.34
CA ASN A 154 18.12 -6.33 -6.82
C ASN A 154 18.07 -6.22 -5.29
N PRO A 155 19.22 -5.98 -4.63
CA PRO A 155 19.28 -5.80 -3.18
C PRO A 155 18.59 -4.50 -2.70
N ILE A 156 18.43 -3.51 -3.59
CA ILE A 156 17.87 -2.20 -3.25
C ILE A 156 16.41 -2.31 -2.75
N PRO A 157 15.45 -2.92 -3.48
CA PRO A 157 14.10 -3.14 -2.96
C PRO A 157 14.05 -3.91 -1.63
N LYS A 158 14.98 -4.85 -1.43
CA LYS A 158 15.08 -5.61 -0.18
C LYS A 158 15.51 -4.72 0.99
N MET A 159 16.42 -3.78 0.76
CA MET A 159 16.80 -2.78 1.77
C MET A 159 15.64 -1.82 2.04
N TRP A 160 15.00 -1.30 1.00
CA TRP A 160 13.84 -0.40 1.12
C TRP A 160 12.70 -1.03 1.92
N SER A 161 12.44 -2.33 1.71
CA SER A 161 11.43 -3.08 2.45
C SER A 161 11.69 -3.17 3.96
N LYS A 162 12.94 -3.01 4.41
CA LYS A 162 13.28 -3.02 5.84
C LYS A 162 13.04 -1.67 6.52
N ILE A 163 13.20 -0.57 5.78
CA ILE A 163 13.02 0.80 6.29
C ILE A 163 11.61 1.35 6.01
N SER A 164 10.80 0.67 5.19
CA SER A 164 9.46 1.15 4.79
C SER A 164 8.56 1.48 5.98
N TYR A 165 8.62 0.68 7.05
CA TYR A 165 7.84 0.91 8.26
C TYR A 165 8.30 2.14 9.03
N THR A 166 9.61 2.37 9.16
CA THR A 166 10.14 3.54 9.87
C THR A 166 9.95 4.81 9.05
N VAL A 167 10.06 4.74 7.72
CA VAL A 167 9.67 5.84 6.81
C VAL A 167 8.20 6.19 7.00
N TYR A 168 7.32 5.20 7.11
CA TYR A 168 5.90 5.42 7.35
C TYR A 168 5.63 6.19 8.66
N LEU A 169 6.39 5.90 9.70
CA LEU A 169 6.28 6.57 11.00
C LEU A 169 6.88 7.99 11.00
N THR A 170 7.97 8.21 10.26
CA THR A 170 8.68 9.50 10.27
C THR A 170 8.14 10.51 9.27
N GLN A 171 7.51 10.07 8.18
CA GLN A 171 7.03 10.97 7.12
C GLN A 171 6.05 12.03 7.65
N PHE A 172 5.02 11.63 8.42
CA PHE A 172 3.98 12.55 8.86
C PHE A 172 4.48 13.58 9.86
N PRO A 173 5.23 13.21 10.92
CA PRO A 173 5.82 14.19 11.84
C PRO A 173 6.72 15.22 11.14
N VAL A 174 7.58 14.77 10.21
CA VAL A 174 8.47 15.68 9.48
C VAL A 174 7.68 16.61 8.57
N TYR A 175 6.69 16.07 7.84
CA TYR A 175 5.80 16.86 6.99
C TYR A 175 5.04 17.93 7.81
N PHE A 176 4.40 17.54 8.92
CA PHE A 176 3.66 18.49 9.76
C PHE A 176 4.56 19.53 10.41
N TYR A 177 5.79 19.17 10.77
CA TYR A 177 6.76 20.13 11.29
C TYR A 177 7.12 21.20 10.24
N ASN A 178 7.36 20.78 8.99
CA ASN A 178 7.64 21.72 7.90
C ASN A 178 6.43 22.62 7.61
N VAL A 179 5.23 22.04 7.49
CA VAL A 179 4.01 22.83 7.25
C VAL A 179 3.73 23.81 8.38
N GLY A 180 3.92 23.40 9.64
CA GLY A 180 3.70 24.26 10.81
C GLY A 180 4.74 25.38 10.98
N THR A 181 5.91 25.27 10.34
CA THR A 181 6.96 26.30 10.39
C THR A 181 6.89 27.28 9.22
N THR A 182 6.23 26.91 8.11
CA THR A 182 5.98 27.80 6.97
C THR A 182 4.95 28.88 7.34
N LYS A 183 5.42 30.14 7.51
CA LYS A 183 4.56 31.29 7.88
C LYS A 183 4.14 32.18 6.71
N HIS A 184 4.59 31.88 5.49
CA HIS A 184 4.38 32.73 4.31
C HIS A 184 3.64 31.96 3.22
N SER A 185 2.81 32.66 2.45
CA SER A 185 2.16 32.10 1.27
C SER A 185 3.16 32.02 0.12
N ASP A 186 3.73 30.85 -0.11
CA ASP A 186 4.51 30.59 -1.33
C ASP A 186 3.59 30.43 -2.54
N GLU A 187 4.02 30.94 -3.70
CA GLU A 187 3.39 30.60 -4.98
C GLU A 187 3.34 29.08 -5.15
N PHE A 188 2.20 28.57 -5.65
CA PHE A 188 1.97 27.14 -5.75
C PHE A 188 2.76 26.55 -6.92
N ASP A 189 4.04 26.26 -6.69
CA ASP A 189 4.85 25.43 -7.57
C ASP A 189 4.71 23.96 -7.16
N VAL A 190 4.00 23.20 -8.00
CA VAL A 190 3.71 21.77 -7.79
C VAL A 190 4.99 20.95 -7.65
N ILE A 191 6.02 21.25 -8.45
CA ILE A 191 7.26 20.48 -8.49
C ILE A 191 8.08 20.78 -7.24
N ARG A 192 8.21 22.07 -6.89
CA ARG A 192 8.99 22.49 -5.73
C ARG A 192 8.36 22.04 -4.40
N LYS A 193 7.04 22.00 -4.29
CA LYS A 193 6.34 21.49 -3.10
C LYS A 193 6.36 19.95 -3.00
N HIS A 194 6.23 19.22 -4.11
CA HIS A 194 6.28 17.75 -4.07
C HIS A 194 7.71 17.19 -3.96
N LEU A 195 8.72 17.90 -4.48
CA LEU A 195 10.14 17.48 -4.44
C LEU A 195 10.97 18.38 -3.52
N ASN A 196 10.52 18.54 -2.27
CA ASN A 196 11.34 19.17 -1.24
C ASN A 196 12.47 18.21 -0.82
N PHE A 197 13.63 18.33 -1.45
CA PHE A 197 14.80 17.48 -1.19
C PHE A 197 15.25 17.52 0.27
N LEU A 198 15.09 18.67 0.95
CA LEU A 198 15.45 18.80 2.36
C LEU A 198 14.50 18.00 3.24
N GLU A 199 13.20 18.06 2.97
CA GLU A 199 12.20 17.23 3.65
C GLU A 199 12.46 15.74 3.43
N LEU A 200 12.67 15.33 2.18
CA LEU A 200 12.98 13.94 1.85
C LEU A 200 14.24 13.45 2.57
N PHE A 201 15.28 14.29 2.63
CA PHE A 201 16.50 13.99 3.36
C PHE A 201 16.21 13.72 4.84
N TRP A 202 15.45 14.59 5.51
CA TRP A 202 15.08 14.40 6.92
C TRP A 202 14.22 13.17 7.16
N ILE A 203 13.25 12.89 6.29
CA ILE A 203 12.42 11.68 6.38
C ILE A 203 13.31 10.44 6.31
N ILE A 204 14.22 10.38 5.33
CA ILE A 204 15.13 9.25 5.15
C ILE A 204 16.11 9.15 6.34
N ALA A 205 16.75 10.25 6.74
CA ALA A 205 17.69 10.26 7.85
C ALA A 205 17.05 9.78 9.17
N CYS A 206 15.89 10.34 9.52
CA CYS A 206 15.13 9.94 10.70
C CYS A 206 14.67 8.47 10.61
N SER A 207 14.23 8.02 9.44
CA SER A 207 13.80 6.62 9.26
C SER A 207 14.96 5.63 9.44
N VAL A 208 16.15 5.96 8.94
CA VAL A 208 17.36 5.14 9.09
C VAL A 208 17.78 5.09 10.56
N LEU A 209 17.82 6.24 11.24
CA LEU A 209 18.13 6.30 12.67
C LEU A 209 17.14 5.46 13.50
N LEU A 210 15.84 5.63 13.25
CA LEU A 210 14.80 4.87 13.93
C LEU A 210 14.93 3.36 13.67
N THR A 211 15.31 2.99 12.44
CA THR A 211 15.53 1.58 12.08
C THR A 211 16.71 0.98 12.83
N LEU A 212 17.83 1.70 12.87
CA LEU A 212 19.06 1.22 13.50
C LEU A 212 18.95 1.17 15.03
N LEU A 213 18.33 2.18 15.63
CA LEU A 213 18.27 2.34 17.09
C LEU A 213 17.12 1.59 17.75
N ILE A 214 15.99 1.40 17.04
CA ILE A 214 14.78 0.82 17.64
C ILE A 214 14.36 -0.45 16.93
N GLU A 215 14.13 -0.40 15.62
CA GLU A 215 13.53 -1.53 14.88
C GLU A 215 14.44 -2.78 14.90
N LEU A 216 15.72 -2.65 14.51
CA LEU A 216 16.66 -3.76 14.50
C LEU A 216 16.92 -4.40 15.88
N PRO A 217 17.21 -3.64 16.96
CA PRO A 217 17.38 -4.25 18.27
C PRO A 217 16.09 -4.91 18.77
N SER A 218 14.91 -4.32 18.51
CA SER A 218 13.63 -4.92 18.87
C SER A 218 13.39 -6.25 18.14
N GLN A 219 13.74 -6.33 16.85
CA GLN A 219 13.68 -7.58 16.09
C GLN A 219 14.62 -8.65 16.68
N ASN A 220 15.84 -8.28 17.05
CA ASN A 220 16.80 -9.21 17.67
C ASN A 220 16.30 -9.73 19.04
N ILE A 221 15.73 -8.86 19.87
CA ILE A 221 15.15 -9.23 21.17
C ILE A 221 13.97 -10.19 20.98
N ARG A 222 13.06 -9.88 20.05
CA ARG A 222 11.93 -10.77 19.72
C ARG A 222 12.42 -12.14 19.27
N ASP A 223 13.42 -12.17 18.39
CA ASP A 223 13.96 -13.43 17.89
C ASP A 223 14.66 -14.23 19.00
N TRP A 224 15.22 -13.58 20.01
CA TRP A 224 15.76 -14.25 21.20
C TRP A 224 14.66 -14.84 22.09
N ILE A 225 13.59 -14.09 22.35
CA ILE A 225 12.46 -14.50 23.21
C ILE A 225 11.63 -15.63 22.56
N PHE A 226 11.39 -15.55 21.25
CA PHE A 226 10.45 -16.44 20.55
C PHE A 226 11.12 -17.51 19.68
N LYS A 227 12.46 -17.66 19.74
CA LYS A 227 13.16 -18.73 19.02
C LYS A 227 12.71 -20.10 19.53
N LYS A 228 11.84 -20.76 18.77
CA LYS A 228 11.67 -22.21 18.84
C LYS A 228 12.91 -22.89 18.23
N PRO A 229 13.41 -23.99 18.81
CA PRO A 229 14.52 -24.73 18.22
C PRO A 229 14.16 -25.14 16.79
N LYS A 230 15.01 -24.80 15.81
CA LYS A 230 14.87 -25.29 14.45
C LYS A 230 14.95 -26.83 14.49
N PRO A 231 14.00 -27.58 13.89
CA PRO A 231 14.20 -29.02 13.74
C PRO A 231 15.48 -29.27 12.92
N PRO A 232 16.30 -30.24 13.30
CA PRO A 232 17.58 -30.49 12.67
C PRO A 232 17.41 -30.82 11.18
N HIS A 233 18.33 -30.29 10.37
CA HIS A 233 18.35 -30.32 8.90
C HIS A 233 18.22 -31.73 8.28
N ASN A 234 18.43 -32.79 9.05
CA ASN A 234 18.45 -34.18 8.58
C ASN A 234 17.07 -34.84 8.37
N GLN A 235 15.95 -34.19 8.73
CA GLN A 235 14.62 -34.77 8.50
C GLN A 235 13.97 -34.34 7.17
N ILE A 236 14.46 -33.28 6.52
CA ILE A 236 13.86 -32.74 5.27
C ILE A 236 14.24 -33.56 4.03
N GLN A 237 15.30 -34.39 4.12
CA GLN A 237 15.72 -35.27 3.01
C GLN A 237 15.06 -36.66 3.03
N LYS A 238 14.32 -37.04 4.08
CA LYS A 238 13.62 -38.34 4.14
C LYS A 238 12.16 -38.29 3.68
N GLU A 239 11.61 -37.11 3.39
CA GLU A 239 10.22 -36.92 2.94
C GLU A 239 10.10 -36.31 1.53
N LYS A 240 11.17 -36.29 0.74
CA LYS A 240 11.10 -36.09 -0.72
C LYS A 240 11.30 -37.41 -1.42
#